data_AF-A0A926CPD8-F1
#
_entry.id   AF-A0A926CPD8-F1
#
_cell.length_a   1.000
_cell.length_b   1.000
_cell.length_c   1.000
_cell.angle_alpha   90.00
_cell.angle_beta   90.00
_cell.angle_gamma   90.00
#
_symmetry.space_group_name_H-M   'P 1'
#
loop_
_entity.id
_entity.type
_entity.pdbx_description
1 polymer ?
#
loop_
_entity_poly.entity_id
_entity_poly.type
_entity_poly.pdbx_seq_one_letter_code
_entity_poly.pdbx_strand_id
1 'polypeptide(L)'
;MVDTTQTYCMKCRTNREIVNPTPVYMSNGRPATSGTCAVCGTRLFRVGATAAHESLPKPEAMAKSAPKAKAAPKKAKAKAKTKAKAKTTSTKKKAAVTSKTTATKSTLTRKDKLVIVESPAKARTVGRFLGAGYVVKASKGHVRDLLVTQLSVDVDN
;
A
#
# COMPACT_ATOMS: atom_id res chain seq x y z
N MET A 1 17.37 -18.38 35.94
CA MET A 1 17.98 -17.03 35.95
C MET A 1 18.56 -16.77 34.57
N VAL A 2 18.14 -15.66 33.97
CA VAL A 2 18.51 -15.14 32.63
C VAL A 2 17.98 -15.94 31.45
N ASP A 3 16.68 -15.78 31.15
CA ASP A 3 16.20 -16.02 29.80
C ASP A 3 17.00 -15.11 28.87
N THR A 4 17.94 -15.67 28.12
CA THR A 4 18.71 -14.96 27.10
C THR A 4 17.72 -14.31 26.12
N THR A 5 17.50 -13.01 26.30
CA THR A 5 16.59 -12.17 25.50
C THR A 5 17.20 -11.88 24.13
N GLN A 6 17.62 -12.94 23.42
CA GLN A 6 18.17 -12.83 22.08
C GLN A 6 17.06 -12.44 21.11
N THR A 7 17.36 -11.49 20.23
CA THR A 7 16.50 -11.08 19.12
C THR A 7 17.35 -10.78 17.89
N TYR A 8 16.74 -10.90 16.72
CA TYR A 8 17.43 -10.67 15.47
C TYR A 8 17.65 -9.19 15.23
N CYS A 9 18.90 -8.77 15.06
CA CYS A 9 19.23 -7.40 14.69
C CYS A 9 19.25 -7.27 13.16
N MET A 10 18.31 -6.52 12.58
CA MET A 10 18.27 -6.31 11.12
C MET A 10 19.47 -5.53 10.56
N LYS A 11 20.19 -4.78 11.40
CA LYS A 11 21.39 -4.04 10.98
C LYS A 11 22.67 -4.88 11.04
N CYS A 12 22.77 -5.79 12.02
CA CYS A 12 23.90 -6.73 12.15
C CYS A 12 23.65 -8.10 11.49
N ARG A 13 22.42 -8.36 11.04
CA ARG A 13 21.95 -9.63 10.45
C ARG A 13 22.22 -10.89 11.30
N THR A 14 22.31 -10.76 12.62
CA THR A 14 22.53 -11.88 13.55
C THR A 14 21.64 -11.75 14.79
N ASN A 15 21.37 -12.88 15.46
CA ASN A 15 20.72 -12.89 16.77
C ASN A 15 21.68 -12.32 17.82
N ARG A 16 21.21 -11.32 18.57
CA ARG A 16 21.99 -10.61 19.58
C ARG A 16 21.15 -10.33 20.81
N GLU A 17 21.83 -10.15 21.92
CA GLU A 17 21.21 -9.84 23.21
C GLU A 17 20.70 -8.39 23.24
N ILE A 18 19.53 -8.21 23.85
CA ILE A 18 18.92 -6.90 24.06
C ILE A 18 19.56 -6.25 25.29
N VAL A 19 20.21 -5.10 25.08
CA VAL A 19 20.67 -4.21 26.15
C VAL A 19 19.50 -3.30 26.55
N ASN A 20 19.28 -3.11 27.86
CA ASN A 20 18.18 -2.32 28.43
C ASN A 20 16.77 -2.75 27.96
N PRO A 21 16.31 -3.98 28.32
CA PRO A 21 14.98 -4.46 27.95
C PRO A 21 13.87 -3.69 28.69
N THR A 22 12.99 -3.03 27.95
CA THR A 22 11.79 -2.37 28.47
C THR A 22 10.52 -3.03 27.93
N PRO A 23 9.54 -3.35 28.80
CA PRO A 23 8.26 -3.89 28.37
C PRO A 23 7.40 -2.81 27.72
N VAL A 24 6.96 -3.03 26.48
CA VAL A 24 6.11 -2.11 25.70
C VAL A 24 4.96 -2.88 25.07
N TYR A 25 3.76 -2.30 25.09
CA TYR A 25 2.63 -2.85 24.35
C TYR A 25 2.56 -2.24 22.94
N MET A 26 2.40 -3.08 21.93
CA MET A 26 2.18 -2.60 20.55
C MET A 26 0.77 -2.00 20.40
N SER A 27 0.54 -1.22 19.34
CA SER A 27 -0.80 -0.69 18.99
C SER A 27 -1.89 -1.76 18.86
N ASN A 28 -1.49 -3.01 18.60
CA ASN A 28 -2.39 -4.16 18.51
C ASN A 28 -2.63 -4.86 19.86
N GLY A 29 -2.15 -4.30 20.98
CA GLY A 29 -2.30 -4.85 22.33
C GLY A 29 -1.46 -6.11 22.62
N ARG A 30 -0.52 -6.47 21.72
CA ARG A 30 0.42 -7.58 21.93
C ARG A 30 1.61 -7.11 22.79
N PRO A 31 2.03 -7.88 23.81
CA PRO A 31 3.21 -7.56 24.60
C PRO A 31 4.48 -7.73 23.76
N ALA A 32 5.39 -6.76 23.87
CA ALA A 32 6.70 -6.80 23.25
C ALA A 32 7.74 -6.22 24.21
N THR A 33 8.96 -6.74 24.16
CA THR A 33 10.10 -6.14 24.84
C THR A 33 10.89 -5.34 23.83
N SER A 34 11.11 -4.05 24.12
CA SER A 34 11.99 -3.19 23.33
C SER A 34 13.34 -3.02 24.03
N GLY A 35 14.40 -2.72 23.28
CA GLY A 35 15.69 -2.37 23.86
C GLY A 35 16.69 -2.01 22.78
N THR A 36 17.98 -2.04 23.07
CA THR A 36 19.05 -1.66 22.13
C THR A 36 19.99 -2.82 21.81
N CYS A 37 20.53 -2.82 20.59
CA CYS A 37 21.57 -3.76 20.19
C CYS A 37 22.90 -3.37 20.83
N ALA A 38 23.60 -4.33 21.44
CA ALA A 38 24.91 -4.11 22.08
C ALA A 38 26.01 -3.57 21.14
N VAL A 39 25.94 -3.87 19.84
CA VAL A 39 27.02 -3.54 18.89
C VAL A 39 26.74 -2.31 18.05
N CYS A 40 25.53 -2.20 17.51
CA CYS A 40 25.18 -1.09 16.61
C CYS A 40 24.23 -0.07 17.22
N GLY A 41 23.82 -0.25 18.48
CA GLY A 41 22.93 0.67 19.20
C GLY A 41 21.49 0.77 18.64
N THR A 42 21.15 0.03 17.58
CA THR A 42 19.81 0.11 16.98
C THR A 42 18.76 -0.43 17.92
N ARG A 43 17.56 0.16 17.88
CA ARG A 43 16.40 -0.33 18.62
C ARG A 43 16.00 -1.73 18.12
N LEU A 44 15.93 -2.66 19.06
CA LEU A 44 15.49 -4.02 18.85
C LEU A 44 14.12 -4.22 19.51
N PHE A 45 13.27 -5.03 18.87
CA PHE A 45 11.96 -5.41 19.38
C PHE A 45 11.84 -6.93 19.35
N ARG A 46 11.43 -7.52 20.47
CA ARG A 46 11.11 -8.94 20.59
C ARG A 46 9.64 -9.07 20.97
N VAL A 47 8.86 -9.70 20.11
CA VAL A 47 7.44 -9.99 20.40
C VAL A 47 7.38 -11.15 21.38
N GLY A 48 6.66 -11.00 22.48
CA GLY A 48 6.53 -12.01 23.52
C GLY A 48 6.31 -11.40 24.90
N ALA A 49 5.54 -12.10 25.73
CA ALA A 49 5.39 -11.75 27.14
C ALA A 49 6.65 -12.18 27.88
N THR A 50 7.43 -11.21 28.36
CA THR A 50 8.45 -11.42 29.38
C THR A 50 7.83 -11.20 30.77
N ALA A 51 8.44 -11.75 31.82
CA ALA A 51 7.98 -11.58 33.22
C ALA A 51 7.79 -10.09 33.62
N ALA A 52 8.48 -9.17 32.93
CA ALA A 52 8.34 -7.73 33.10
C ALA A 52 6.99 -7.15 32.58
N HIS A 53 6.13 -7.95 31.93
CA HIS A 53 4.79 -7.52 31.50
C HIS A 53 3.70 -7.73 32.56
N GLU A 54 3.99 -8.43 33.65
CA GLU A 54 3.01 -8.74 34.71
C GLU A 54 2.67 -7.51 35.58
N SER A 55 3.58 -6.54 35.65
CA SER A 55 3.43 -5.35 36.50
C SER A 55 2.95 -4.08 35.77
N LEU A 56 2.83 -4.10 34.43
CA LEU A 56 2.32 -2.94 33.69
C LEU A 56 0.87 -3.16 33.23
N PRO A 57 -0.05 -2.22 33.56
CA PRO A 57 -1.42 -2.29 33.06
C PRO A 57 -1.38 -2.26 31.54
N LYS A 58 -1.96 -3.30 30.93
CA LYS A 58 -2.15 -3.37 29.49
C LYS A 58 -2.91 -2.12 29.06
N PRO A 59 -2.40 -1.31 28.11
CA PRO A 59 -3.18 -0.22 27.58
C PRO A 59 -4.41 -0.86 26.96
N GLU A 60 -5.58 -0.47 27.46
CA GLU A 60 -6.86 -0.84 26.86
C GLU A 60 -6.72 -0.52 25.38
N ALA A 61 -6.77 -1.56 24.55
CA ALA A 61 -6.57 -1.44 23.13
C ALA A 61 -7.55 -0.38 22.65
N MET A 62 -7.07 0.83 22.34
CA MET A 62 -7.90 1.86 21.73
C MET A 62 -8.48 1.19 20.49
N ALA A 63 -9.78 0.90 20.58
CA ALA A 63 -10.53 0.20 19.57
C ALA A 63 -10.14 0.84 18.24
N LYS A 64 -9.70 -0.02 17.31
CA LYS A 64 -9.46 0.33 15.91
C LYS A 64 -10.48 1.38 15.53
N SER A 65 -10.04 2.62 15.30
CA SER A 65 -10.90 3.65 14.75
C SER A 65 -11.54 3.01 13.52
N ALA A 66 -12.87 2.93 13.57
CA ALA A 66 -13.67 2.18 12.62
C ALA A 66 -13.18 2.44 11.19
N PRO A 67 -13.23 1.45 10.29
CA PRO A 67 -12.94 1.72 8.89
C PRO A 67 -13.87 2.85 8.46
N LYS A 68 -13.32 4.04 8.16
CA LYS A 68 -14.11 5.18 7.68
C LYS A 68 -14.93 4.68 6.51
N ALA A 69 -16.23 4.57 6.71
CA ALA A 69 -17.17 4.16 5.70
C ALA A 69 -16.93 5.04 4.47
N LYS A 70 -16.54 4.41 3.36
CA LYS A 70 -16.47 5.11 2.07
C LYS A 70 -17.88 5.59 1.78
N ALA A 71 -18.07 6.90 1.78
CA ALA A 71 -19.33 7.53 1.42
C ALA A 71 -19.79 6.96 0.06
N ALA A 72 -20.90 6.22 0.09
CA ALA A 72 -21.63 5.74 -1.07
C ALA A 72 -22.00 6.97 -1.91
N PRO A 73 -21.51 7.11 -3.14
CA PRO A 73 -21.89 8.29 -3.89
C PRO A 73 -23.24 7.95 -4.59
N LYS A 74 -24.23 8.84 -4.75
CA LYS A 74 -25.57 8.54 -5.35
C LYS A 74 -25.66 8.93 -6.84
N LYS A 75 -25.77 7.98 -7.79
CA LYS A 75 -26.06 8.26 -9.22
C LYS A 75 -27.47 7.80 -9.58
N ALA A 76 -28.34 8.72 -10.02
CA ALA A 76 -29.34 8.50 -11.07
C ALA A 76 -29.89 9.85 -11.56
N LYS A 77 -29.88 10.06 -12.88
CA LYS A 77 -30.53 11.16 -13.60
C LYS A 77 -31.82 10.61 -14.23
N ALA A 78 -32.86 11.44 -14.32
CA ALA A 78 -33.74 11.48 -15.49
C ALA A 78 -34.48 12.83 -15.53
N LYS A 79 -34.17 13.68 -16.51
CA LYS A 79 -35.07 14.75 -16.98
C LYS A 79 -35.53 14.35 -18.37
N ALA A 80 -36.84 14.17 -18.50
CA ALA A 80 -37.56 14.11 -19.75
C ALA A 80 -37.61 15.51 -20.41
N LYS A 81 -37.78 15.51 -21.72
CA LYS A 81 -37.92 16.68 -22.60
C LYS A 81 -39.20 17.44 -22.27
N THR A 82 -39.15 18.78 -22.29
CA THR A 82 -40.19 19.65 -22.87
C THR A 82 -39.64 21.07 -23.05
N LYS A 83 -39.97 21.69 -24.18
CA LYS A 83 -39.71 23.10 -24.50
C LYS A 83 -40.63 23.98 -23.65
N ALA A 84 -40.11 25.08 -23.09
CA ALA A 84 -40.75 26.40 -23.09
C ALA A 84 -39.98 27.40 -22.20
N LYS A 85 -40.01 28.64 -22.66
CA LYS A 85 -39.44 29.90 -22.16
C LYS A 85 -39.94 30.28 -20.75
N ALA A 86 -39.03 30.57 -19.81
CA ALA A 86 -39.16 31.65 -18.80
C ALA A 86 -37.94 31.72 -17.86
N LYS A 87 -37.26 32.87 -17.90
CA LYS A 87 -36.67 33.70 -16.82
C LYS A 87 -35.91 33.09 -15.61
N THR A 88 -34.79 33.74 -15.31
CA THR A 88 -34.09 33.95 -14.00
C THR A 88 -33.08 32.90 -13.47
N THR A 89 -31.80 33.32 -13.53
CA THR A 89 -30.73 33.32 -12.50
C THR A 89 -30.37 32.08 -11.66
N SER A 90 -29.05 31.80 -11.67
CA SER A 90 -28.16 31.39 -10.56
C SER A 90 -27.77 29.90 -10.37
N THR A 91 -26.44 29.68 -10.44
CA THR A 91 -25.58 28.84 -9.58
C THR A 91 -25.64 27.29 -9.54
N LYS A 92 -24.51 26.69 -9.98
CA LYS A 92 -23.60 25.78 -9.20
C LYS A 92 -23.96 24.27 -8.98
N LYS A 93 -23.30 23.42 -9.78
CA LYS A 93 -22.34 22.33 -9.42
C LYS A 93 -22.75 21.10 -8.55
N LYS A 94 -22.46 19.90 -9.13
CA LYS A 94 -22.11 18.56 -8.54
C LYS A 94 -23.21 17.79 -7.77
N ALA A 95 -23.50 16.49 -7.94
CA ALA A 95 -22.79 15.23 -8.25
C ALA A 95 -22.86 14.27 -7.04
N ALA A 96 -23.23 13.02 -7.27
CA ALA A 96 -22.69 11.84 -6.59
C ALA A 96 -22.96 10.59 -7.48
N VAL A 97 -22.43 9.41 -7.14
CA VAL A 97 -22.04 8.28 -8.02
C VAL A 97 -21.95 6.92 -7.28
N THR A 98 -22.79 5.87 -7.37
CA THR A 98 -22.51 4.63 -6.59
C THR A 98 -21.57 3.69 -7.33
N SER A 99 -20.58 3.21 -6.60
CA SER A 99 -19.43 2.38 -6.93
C SER A 99 -19.77 0.96 -7.40
N LYS A 100 -19.29 0.61 -8.60
CA LYS A 100 -18.89 -0.75 -8.97
C LYS A 100 -17.56 -0.60 -9.73
N THR A 101 -16.47 -1.03 -9.12
CA THR A 101 -15.11 -0.94 -9.68
C THR A 101 -14.93 -2.06 -10.71
N THR A 102 -15.65 -1.94 -11.81
CA THR A 102 -15.30 -2.56 -13.09
C THR A 102 -14.28 -1.67 -13.76
N ALA A 103 -13.18 -2.27 -14.21
CA ALA A 103 -12.09 -1.64 -14.95
C ALA A 103 -12.64 -0.59 -15.93
N THR A 104 -12.58 0.69 -15.54
CA THR A 104 -12.85 1.80 -16.44
C THR A 104 -11.65 1.85 -17.37
N LYS A 105 -11.78 1.13 -18.47
CA LYS A 105 -10.93 1.20 -19.65
C LYS A 105 -10.87 2.70 -20.00
N SER A 106 -9.79 3.36 -19.60
CA SER A 106 -9.57 4.76 -19.93
C SER A 106 -9.55 4.85 -21.45
N THR A 107 -10.61 5.40 -22.03
CA THR A 107 -10.62 5.78 -23.44
C THR A 107 -9.45 6.73 -23.65
N LEU A 108 -8.34 6.20 -24.19
CA LEU A 108 -7.16 6.97 -24.55
C LEU A 108 -7.65 8.04 -25.53
N THR A 109 -7.59 9.29 -25.12
CA THR A 109 -7.69 10.36 -26.11
C THR A 109 -6.41 10.32 -26.93
N ARG A 110 -6.46 10.58 -28.24
CA ARG A 110 -5.27 10.51 -29.13
C ARG A 110 -4.12 11.47 -28.73
N LYS A 111 -4.26 12.22 -27.63
CA LYS A 111 -3.27 13.14 -27.06
C LYS A 111 -2.48 12.56 -25.88
N ASP A 112 -2.91 11.44 -25.29
CA ASP A 112 -2.24 10.87 -24.12
C ASP A 112 -1.01 10.04 -24.55
N LYS A 113 0.16 10.38 -24.01
CA LYS A 113 1.43 9.70 -24.30
C LYS A 113 1.52 8.38 -23.54
N LEU A 114 1.82 7.27 -24.23
CA LEU A 114 1.95 5.94 -23.62
C LEU A 114 3.36 5.71 -23.10
N VAL A 115 3.50 5.33 -21.84
CA VAL A 115 4.77 4.95 -21.22
C VAL A 115 4.66 3.51 -20.73
N ILE A 116 5.52 2.63 -21.25
CA ILE A 116 5.58 1.22 -20.86
C ILE A 116 6.74 1.03 -19.89
N VAL A 117 6.48 0.34 -18.78
CA VAL A 117 7.47 0.12 -17.73
C VAL A 117 7.51 -1.38 -17.39
N GLU A 118 8.67 -1.87 -17.00
CA GLU A 118 8.88 -3.29 -16.69
C GLU A 118 7.96 -3.84 -15.57
N SER A 119 7.89 -3.14 -14.43
CA SER A 119 7.20 -3.62 -13.23
C SER A 119 5.96 -2.79 -12.86
N PRO A 120 4.92 -3.42 -12.27
CA PRO A 120 3.70 -2.73 -11.89
C PRO A 120 3.92 -1.71 -10.77
N ALA A 121 4.89 -1.96 -9.88
CA ALA A 121 5.29 -1.00 -8.86
C ALA A 121 5.86 0.28 -9.49
N LYS A 122 6.78 0.14 -10.46
CA LYS A 122 7.32 1.30 -11.19
C LYS A 122 6.21 2.04 -11.94
N ALA A 123 5.27 1.36 -12.58
CA ALA A 123 4.14 2.02 -13.27
C ALA A 123 3.29 2.90 -12.33
N ARG A 124 3.06 2.43 -11.08
CA ARG A 124 2.34 3.22 -10.05
C ARG A 124 3.14 4.45 -9.62
N THR A 125 4.45 4.30 -9.45
CA THR A 125 5.30 5.41 -9.02
C THR A 125 5.48 6.45 -10.14
N VAL A 126 5.79 6.01 -11.36
CA VAL A 126 5.98 6.87 -12.54
C VAL A 126 4.68 7.59 -12.92
N GLY A 127 3.53 6.92 -12.80
CA GLY A 127 2.23 7.57 -13.01
C GLY A 127 1.95 8.72 -12.05
N ARG A 128 2.46 8.66 -10.81
CA ARG A 128 2.35 9.77 -9.83
C ARG A 128 3.25 10.95 -10.18
N PHE A 129 4.41 10.69 -10.80
CA PHE A 129 5.36 11.74 -11.18
C PHE A 129 4.97 12.46 -12.47
N LEU A 130 4.51 11.74 -13.49
CA LEU A 130 4.18 12.33 -14.80
C LEU A 130 2.82 13.03 -14.84
N GLY A 131 1.87 12.63 -13.99
CA GLY A 131 0.56 13.28 -13.90
C GLY A 131 -0.40 12.96 -15.06
N ALA A 132 -1.39 13.83 -15.26
CA ALA A 132 -2.43 13.65 -16.28
C ALA A 132 -1.88 14.01 -17.68
N GLY A 133 -2.05 13.11 -18.65
CA GLY A 133 -1.52 13.25 -20.01
C GLY A 133 -0.53 12.13 -20.40
N TYR A 134 -0.15 11.29 -19.43
CA TYR A 134 0.59 10.05 -19.67
C TYR A 134 -0.21 8.85 -19.21
N VAL A 135 -0.35 7.84 -20.08
CA VAL A 135 -0.88 6.53 -19.70
C VAL A 135 0.30 5.61 -19.44
N VAL A 136 0.47 5.22 -18.18
CA VAL A 136 1.57 4.34 -17.77
C VAL A 136 1.04 2.91 -17.64
N LYS A 137 1.62 1.96 -18.39
CA LYS A 137 1.29 0.53 -18.33
C LYS A 137 2.52 -0.29 -17.98
N ALA A 138 2.32 -1.40 -17.28
CA ALA A 138 3.39 -2.34 -16.96
C ALA A 138 3.45 -3.49 -17.98
N SER A 139 4.65 -3.87 -18.44
CA SER A 139 4.87 -5.05 -19.29
C SER A 139 4.79 -6.36 -18.50
N LYS A 140 4.97 -6.30 -17.17
CA LYS A 140 5.00 -7.45 -16.24
C LYS A 140 6.14 -8.45 -16.51
N GLY A 141 7.19 -8.01 -17.20
CA GLY A 141 8.36 -8.84 -17.55
C GLY A 141 8.65 -8.84 -19.04
N HIS A 142 9.31 -9.92 -19.48
CA HIS A 142 9.65 -10.16 -20.88
C HIS A 142 8.38 -10.48 -21.69
N VAL A 143 8.26 -9.86 -22.88
CA VAL A 143 7.09 -10.02 -23.76
C VAL A 143 7.32 -11.13 -24.79
N ARG A 144 8.57 -11.36 -25.16
CA ARG A 144 8.99 -12.40 -26.08
C ARG A 144 10.25 -13.02 -25.51
N ASP A 145 10.35 -14.34 -25.62
CA ASP A 145 11.52 -15.09 -25.22
C ASP A 145 11.78 -16.18 -26.26
N LEU A 146 13.02 -16.65 -26.29
CA LEU A 146 13.43 -17.79 -27.09
C LEU A 146 12.96 -19.08 -26.40
N LEU A 147 12.88 -20.19 -27.12
CA LEU A 147 12.52 -21.46 -26.50
C LEU A 147 13.63 -21.86 -25.53
N VAL A 148 13.25 -22.11 -24.27
CA VAL A 148 14.19 -22.55 -23.22
C VAL A 148 14.66 -23.99 -23.44
N THR A 149 13.84 -24.80 -24.12
CA THR A 149 14.06 -26.24 -24.29
C THR A 149 14.80 -26.64 -25.55
N GLN A 150 14.88 -25.77 -26.56
CA GLN A 150 15.53 -26.05 -27.84
C GLN A 150 16.43 -24.88 -28.22
N LEU A 151 17.63 -25.19 -28.73
CA LEU A 151 18.58 -24.18 -29.20
C LEU A 151 17.91 -23.38 -30.33
N SER A 152 17.43 -22.18 -30.01
CA SER A 152 16.59 -21.34 -30.88
C SER A 152 17.39 -20.52 -31.88
N VAL A 153 18.62 -20.96 -32.15
CA VAL A 153 19.59 -20.30 -33.03
C VAL A 153 20.17 -21.38 -33.93
N ASP A 154 20.21 -21.07 -35.22
CA ASP A 154 20.89 -21.88 -36.21
C ASP A 154 22.39 -21.68 -36.04
N VAL A 155 23.13 -22.78 -35.84
CA VAL A 155 24.57 -22.73 -35.50
C VAL A 155 25.44 -22.84 -36.76
N ASP A 156 24.86 -23.24 -37.87
CA ASP A 156 25.56 -23.56 -39.12
C ASP A 156 25.60 -22.40 -40.12
N ASN A 157 25.19 -21.18 -39.73
CA ASN A 157 25.17 -19.98 -40.56
C ASN A 157 25.87 -18.78 -39.91
#